data_AF-A0A225DAE6-F1
#
_entry.id   AF-A0A225DAE6-F1
#
_cell.length_a   1.000
_cell.length_b   1.000
_cell.length_c   1.000
_cell.angle_alpha   90.00
_cell.angle_beta   90.00
_cell.angle_gamma   90.00
#
_symmetry.space_group_name_H-M   'P 1'
#
loop_
_entity.id
_entity.type
_entity.pdbx_description
1 polymer ?
#
loop_
_entity_poly.entity_id
_entity_poly.type
_entity_poly.pdbx_seq_one_letter_code
_entity_poly.pdbx_strand_id
1 'polypeptide(L)'
;MTYNQDAFLADSIRSVLNQTITDLELIVVDDGSADRTPQVVAEFSDPRIVYVRQSNQGPGGAANTALAVCRGRYVALMTGDDLSYPTRLADQLVAHARAGGGVLFSNVDYIDERGHPLVDGHYPKDFFLIPPLSRAEILYRFFQTGNFIHPVTMFAERRVFREVGPYEPLLYQLQDFELLLRLIKRHPFVFMPERTVSWRIRAAGGNLSAFSPFKQVRGENEYYLILRRFFDDTPPDLLREAFGKDFVRPDSRTPEELACETAFLCLRHGIRPLARLVGVERLYDLLRDPQTADLLARKYSFGTTAYVEQLGLIDVMGLTAAHRSYLLGDAGNGFDGGPCAEVVFNPEQEEFSLTFNLAGFPPCRALRWDAMRMRSCSIQLREVVWEDRKGGTGAIDVNLVRPWTGRSTGSGEFVFETLFPALGVPIEGELRSVTFHGRWTPEHPGVSAGRVSNKILEYQQVIAEQGHQLEVARAELEQTRQLLRQK
;
A
#
# COMPACT_ATOMS: atom_id res chain seq x y z
N MET A 1 15.75 20.49 -1.51
CA MET A 1 15.63 19.97 -2.90
C MET A 1 14.36 20.55 -3.52
N THR A 2 14.39 20.97 -4.79
CA THR A 2 13.23 21.56 -5.47
C THR A 2 13.10 21.07 -6.91
N TYR A 3 11.85 20.92 -7.38
CA TYR A 3 11.52 20.63 -8.77
C TYR A 3 10.09 21.12 -9.09
N ASN A 4 9.96 22.14 -9.92
CA ASN A 4 8.69 22.77 -10.29
C ASN A 4 7.86 23.22 -9.06
N GLN A 5 8.47 24.01 -8.18
CA GLN A 5 7.89 24.50 -6.92
C GLN A 5 7.98 26.04 -6.80
N ASP A 6 7.98 26.78 -7.91
CA ASP A 6 8.16 28.24 -7.91
C ASP A 6 7.18 28.97 -6.96
N ALA A 7 5.93 28.49 -6.88
CA ALA A 7 4.89 29.05 -6.02
C ALA A 7 5.19 28.99 -4.51
N PHE A 8 6.04 28.05 -4.06
CA PHE A 8 6.28 27.79 -2.63
C PHE A 8 7.72 28.07 -2.21
N LEU A 9 8.66 28.00 -3.15
CA LEU A 9 10.09 28.00 -2.88
C LEU A 9 10.57 29.24 -2.12
N ALA A 10 9.99 30.41 -2.40
CA ALA A 10 10.36 31.65 -1.72
C ALA A 10 10.10 31.57 -0.20
N ASP A 11 8.97 31.01 0.22
CA ASP A 11 8.63 30.88 1.63
C ASP A 11 9.47 29.79 2.31
N SER A 12 9.72 28.69 1.59
CA SER A 12 10.61 27.62 2.05
C SER A 12 12.02 28.15 2.32
N ILE A 13 12.60 28.94 1.39
CA ILE A 13 13.91 29.59 1.57
C ILE A 13 13.89 30.53 2.78
N ARG A 14 12.90 31.43 2.88
CA ARG A 14 12.77 32.36 4.02
C ARG A 14 12.70 31.63 5.36
N SER A 15 11.97 30.52 5.43
CA SER A 15 11.82 29.73 6.67
C SER A 15 13.15 29.15 7.19
N VAL A 16 14.07 28.82 6.27
CA VAL A 16 15.41 28.32 6.63
C VAL A 16 16.37 29.47 6.92
N LEU A 17 16.32 30.57 6.17
CA LEU A 17 17.20 31.72 6.43
C LEU A 17 16.89 32.43 7.76
N ASN A 18 15.65 32.33 8.24
CA ASN A 18 15.17 32.88 9.51
C ASN A 18 15.30 31.91 10.70
N GLN A 19 16.10 30.84 10.57
CA GLN A 19 16.42 29.99 11.72
C GLN A 19 17.18 30.76 12.79
N THR A 20 16.95 30.40 14.06
CA THR A 20 17.68 30.96 15.21
C THR A 20 19.18 30.65 15.18
N ILE A 21 19.57 29.54 14.56
CA ILE A 21 20.97 29.24 14.23
C ILE A 21 21.32 29.98 12.94
N THR A 22 22.25 30.94 13.02
CA THR A 22 22.66 31.74 11.86
C THR A 22 23.86 31.15 11.10
N ASP A 23 24.67 30.32 11.77
CA ASP A 23 25.80 29.58 11.17
C ASP A 23 25.28 28.37 10.40
N LEU A 24 24.74 28.65 9.21
CA LEU A 24 24.21 27.66 8.29
C LEU A 24 24.59 28.01 6.85
N GLU A 25 24.58 27.00 6.00
CA GLU A 25 24.50 27.14 4.54
C GLU A 25 23.20 26.49 4.07
N LEU A 26 22.51 27.12 3.12
CA LEU A 26 21.29 26.60 2.51
C LEU A 26 21.61 26.14 1.09
N ILE A 27 21.58 24.83 0.87
CA ILE A 27 21.84 24.24 -0.45
C ILE A 27 20.51 24.03 -1.17
N VAL A 28 20.28 24.81 -2.22
CA VAL A 28 19.10 24.69 -3.08
C VAL A 28 19.50 23.95 -4.33
N VAL A 29 19.15 22.66 -4.39
CA VAL A 29 19.30 21.86 -5.60
C VAL A 29 18.01 21.94 -6.42
N ASP A 30 18.07 22.63 -7.56
CA ASP A 30 17.04 22.61 -8.61
C ASP A 30 17.28 21.42 -9.53
N ASP A 31 16.38 20.44 -9.47
CA ASP A 31 16.44 19.18 -10.23
C ASP A 31 15.89 19.35 -11.66
N GLY A 32 16.24 20.46 -12.31
CA GLY A 32 15.90 20.73 -13.70
C GLY A 32 14.49 21.29 -13.91
N SER A 33 14.05 22.20 -13.04
CA SER A 33 12.72 22.82 -13.13
C SER A 33 12.53 23.56 -14.46
N ALA A 34 11.29 23.50 -14.96
CA ALA A 34 10.83 24.18 -16.16
C ALA A 34 9.99 25.44 -15.85
N ASP A 35 9.61 25.64 -14.59
CA ASP A 35 8.91 26.82 -14.11
C ASP A 35 9.87 27.95 -13.72
N ARG A 36 9.39 28.93 -12.95
CA ARG A 36 10.19 30.08 -12.52
C ARG A 36 11.11 29.81 -11.33
N THR A 37 11.33 28.55 -10.95
CA THR A 37 12.20 28.16 -9.83
C THR A 37 13.58 28.85 -9.87
N PRO A 38 14.31 28.88 -11.01
CA PRO A 38 15.60 29.58 -11.06
C PRO A 38 15.51 31.09 -10.77
N GLN A 39 14.44 31.74 -11.24
CA GLN A 39 14.18 33.16 -11.03
C GLN A 39 13.87 33.43 -9.56
N VAL A 40 13.06 32.59 -8.92
CA VAL A 40 12.73 32.71 -7.49
C VAL A 40 13.98 32.63 -6.63
N VAL A 41 14.92 31.72 -6.93
CA VAL A 41 16.19 31.64 -6.17
C VAL A 41 17.04 32.90 -6.41
N ALA A 42 17.07 33.43 -7.63
CA ALA A 42 17.84 34.62 -7.98
C ALA A 42 17.36 35.91 -7.28
N GLU A 43 16.14 35.94 -6.75
CA GLU A 43 15.63 37.05 -5.94
C GLU A 43 16.30 37.16 -4.56
N PHE A 44 16.99 36.10 -4.11
CA PHE A 44 17.69 36.09 -2.82
C PHE A 44 19.18 36.39 -2.99
N SER A 45 19.65 37.49 -2.39
CA SER A 45 21.08 37.86 -2.36
C SER A 45 21.83 37.37 -1.10
N ASP A 46 21.25 36.43 -0.35
CA ASP A 46 21.85 35.94 0.90
C ASP A 46 23.07 35.03 0.60
N PRO A 47 24.27 35.36 1.11
CA PRO A 47 25.50 34.62 0.80
C PRO A 47 25.52 33.20 1.38
N ARG A 48 24.59 32.85 2.27
CA ARG A 48 24.45 31.49 2.80
C ARG A 48 23.82 30.54 1.78
N ILE A 49 23.21 31.04 0.71
CA ILE A 49 22.56 30.22 -0.31
C ILE A 49 23.61 29.68 -1.29
N VAL A 50 23.62 28.36 -1.46
CA VAL A 50 24.37 27.66 -2.51
C VAL A 50 23.37 27.06 -3.48
N TYR A 51 23.24 27.65 -4.65
CA TYR A 51 22.35 27.17 -5.70
C TYR A 51 23.08 26.21 -6.63
N VAL A 52 22.50 25.02 -6.84
CA VAL A 52 23.00 24.02 -7.80
C VAL A 52 21.84 23.60 -8.68
N ARG A 53 22.03 23.69 -9.99
CA ARG A 53 21.05 23.21 -10.97
C ARG A 53 21.59 22.00 -11.71
N GLN A 54 20.75 21.00 -11.90
CA GLN A 54 21.09 19.78 -12.62
C GLN A 54 19.99 19.36 -13.59
N SER A 55 20.26 18.36 -14.43
CA SER A 55 19.18 17.64 -15.12
C SER A 55 18.38 16.82 -14.10
N ASN A 56 17.08 16.64 -14.35
CA ASN A 56 16.20 15.89 -13.46
C ASN A 56 16.72 14.46 -13.24
N GLN A 57 17.13 14.17 -12.01
CA GLN A 57 17.58 12.86 -11.54
C GLN A 57 16.71 12.33 -10.40
N GLY A 58 15.57 12.97 -10.16
CA GLY A 58 14.66 12.65 -9.09
C GLY A 58 15.16 13.09 -7.71
N PRO A 59 14.32 12.88 -6.68
CA PRO A 59 14.59 13.34 -5.31
C PRO A 59 15.88 12.74 -4.72
N GLY A 60 16.18 11.47 -4.98
CA GLY A 60 17.42 10.83 -4.54
C GLY A 60 18.67 11.44 -5.19
N GLY A 61 18.61 11.71 -6.50
CA GLY A 61 19.68 12.38 -7.23
C GLY A 61 19.91 13.81 -6.72
N ALA A 62 18.85 14.58 -6.50
CA ALA A 62 18.95 15.92 -5.92
C ALA A 62 19.54 15.90 -4.50
N ALA A 63 19.16 14.92 -3.66
CA ALA A 63 19.73 14.73 -2.33
C ALA A 63 21.22 14.38 -2.38
N ASN A 64 21.63 13.52 -3.32
CA ASN A 64 23.02 13.14 -3.54
C ASN A 64 23.89 14.35 -3.91
N THR A 65 23.40 15.21 -4.81
CA THR A 65 24.07 16.46 -5.17
C THR A 65 24.21 17.39 -3.97
N ALA A 66 23.16 17.54 -3.16
CA ALA A 66 23.23 18.33 -1.94
C ALA A 66 24.26 17.78 -0.95
N LEU A 67 24.26 16.46 -0.72
CA LEU A 67 25.20 15.78 0.19
C LEU A 67 26.66 15.87 -0.29
N ALA A 68 26.88 15.89 -1.60
CA ALA A 68 28.21 15.99 -2.19
C ALA A 68 28.84 17.39 -1.99
N VAL A 69 28.03 18.45 -2.04
CA VAL A 69 28.52 19.83 -1.94
C VAL A 69 28.43 20.42 -0.53
N CYS A 70 27.67 19.79 0.39
CA CYS A 70 27.54 20.28 1.75
C CYS A 70 28.85 20.19 2.56
N ARG A 71 29.13 21.25 3.31
CA ARG A 71 30.35 21.44 4.10
C ARG A 71 30.05 21.38 5.59
N GLY A 72 28.83 21.77 5.99
CA GLY A 72 28.36 21.74 7.37
C GLY A 72 28.63 20.41 8.08
N ARG A 73 28.84 20.49 9.41
CA ARG A 73 29.02 19.30 10.26
C ARG A 73 27.73 18.49 10.36
N TYR A 74 26.60 19.17 10.45
CA TYR A 74 25.27 18.58 10.52
C TYR A 74 24.51 18.84 9.23
N VAL A 75 23.64 17.91 8.86
CA VAL A 75 22.78 17.98 7.69
C VAL A 75 21.34 17.87 8.17
N ALA A 76 20.52 18.84 7.78
CA ALA A 76 19.07 18.85 7.96
C ALA A 76 18.41 18.82 6.58
N LEU A 77 17.54 17.84 6.32
CA LEU A 77 16.87 17.72 5.02
C LEU A 77 15.65 18.66 4.92
N MET A 78 15.36 19.13 3.70
CA MET A 78 14.22 20.02 3.41
C MET A 78 13.82 19.94 1.93
N THR A 79 12.53 20.10 1.64
CA THR A 79 11.99 20.26 0.27
C THR A 79 11.60 21.71 0.00
N GLY A 80 11.46 22.06 -1.29
CA GLY A 80 11.17 23.42 -1.73
C GLY A 80 9.72 23.86 -1.50
N ASP A 81 8.84 22.98 -1.01
CA ASP A 81 7.44 23.26 -0.75
C ASP A 81 7.05 23.30 0.74
N ASP A 82 7.94 22.92 1.66
CA ASP A 82 7.66 22.84 3.10
C ASP A 82 8.18 24.07 3.87
N LEU A 83 7.72 24.26 5.12
CA LEU A 83 8.17 25.35 5.98
C LEU A 83 8.89 24.85 7.23
N SER A 84 10.10 25.34 7.49
CA SER A 84 10.87 25.02 8.69
C SER A 84 10.43 25.91 9.87
N TYR A 85 10.22 25.31 11.05
CA TYR A 85 9.96 26.08 12.26
C TYR A 85 11.21 26.90 12.67
N PRO A 86 11.10 28.15 13.16
CA PRO A 86 12.26 29.02 13.41
C PRO A 86 13.34 28.45 14.36
N THR A 87 12.95 27.60 15.30
CA THR A 87 13.85 26.98 16.29
C THR A 87 14.34 25.59 15.89
N ARG A 88 13.86 25.02 14.76
CA ARG A 88 14.12 23.64 14.34
C ARG A 88 15.59 23.25 14.49
N LEU A 89 16.52 24.01 13.90
CA LEU A 89 17.93 23.62 13.91
C LEU A 89 18.53 23.63 15.31
N ALA A 90 18.16 24.59 16.16
CA ALA A 90 18.60 24.65 17.55
C ALA A 90 18.06 23.46 18.36
N ASP A 91 16.76 23.18 18.22
CA ASP A 91 16.08 22.10 18.94
C ASP A 91 16.64 20.73 18.55
N GLN A 92 16.82 20.50 17.24
CA GLN A 92 17.41 19.26 16.72
C GLN A 92 18.87 19.09 17.16
N LEU A 93 19.67 20.16 17.19
CA LEU A 93 21.05 20.12 17.67
C LEU A 93 21.12 19.72 19.15
N VAL A 94 20.28 20.33 19.99
CA VAL A 94 20.21 20.03 21.43
C VAL A 94 19.76 18.59 21.67
N ALA A 95 18.71 18.13 20.99
CA ALA A 95 18.21 16.77 21.10
C ALA A 95 19.24 15.73 20.62
N HIS A 96 19.88 15.99 19.48
CA HIS A 96 20.96 15.13 18.95
C HIS A 96 22.14 15.04 19.91
N ALA A 97 22.57 16.16 20.50
CA ALA A 97 23.65 16.18 21.48
C ALA A 97 23.30 15.43 22.77
N ARG A 98 22.08 15.60 23.30
CA ARG A 98 21.59 14.89 24.49
C ARG A 98 21.53 13.38 24.29
N ALA A 99 21.21 12.93 23.08
CA ALA A 99 21.17 11.51 22.74
C ALA A 99 22.56 10.88 22.47
N GLY A 100 23.63 11.68 22.43
CA GLY A 100 24.97 11.20 22.09
C GLY A 100 25.21 10.98 20.58
N GLY A 101 24.31 11.48 19.73
CA GLY A 101 24.39 11.43 18.28
C GLY A 101 23.48 10.39 17.61
N GLY A 102 23.62 10.24 16.29
CA GLY A 102 22.86 9.29 15.47
C GLY A 102 22.04 9.97 14.38
N VAL A 103 20.93 9.34 13.98
CA VAL A 103 19.95 9.90 13.05
C VAL A 103 18.74 10.36 13.85
N LEU A 104 18.54 11.67 13.92
CA LEU A 104 17.38 12.28 14.54
C LEU A 104 16.27 12.46 13.51
N PHE A 105 15.02 12.21 13.93
CA PHE A 105 13.81 12.55 13.18
C PHE A 105 12.73 13.03 14.15
N SER A 106 11.68 13.66 13.63
CA SER A 106 10.67 14.31 14.46
C SER A 106 9.29 14.33 13.80
N ASN A 107 8.33 14.94 14.48
CA ASN A 107 6.98 15.10 13.95
C ASN A 107 6.88 16.30 12.98
N VAL A 108 5.81 16.30 12.18
CA VAL A 108 5.42 17.38 11.27
C VAL A 108 4.03 17.92 11.61
N ASP A 109 3.78 19.18 11.27
CA ASP A 109 2.42 19.71 11.08
C ASP A 109 2.03 19.65 9.61
N TYR A 110 0.74 19.76 9.32
CA TYR A 110 0.20 19.75 7.97
C TYR A 110 -0.32 21.13 7.61
N ILE A 111 0.02 21.62 6.42
CA ILE A 111 -0.48 22.88 5.86
C ILE A 111 -1.04 22.69 4.45
N ASP A 112 -2.01 23.51 4.07
CA ASP A 112 -2.52 23.58 2.69
C ASP A 112 -1.55 24.35 1.76
N GLU A 113 -1.89 24.48 0.48
CA GLU A 113 -1.08 25.24 -0.49
C GLU A 113 -0.93 26.73 -0.15
N ARG A 114 -1.80 27.28 0.70
CA ARG A 114 -1.76 28.66 1.16
C ARG A 114 -1.00 28.82 2.48
N GLY A 115 -0.56 27.72 3.09
CA GLY A 115 0.16 27.71 4.37
C GLY A 115 -0.74 27.70 5.59
N HIS A 116 -2.05 27.49 5.43
CA HIS A 116 -2.95 27.36 6.57
C HIS A 116 -2.88 25.95 7.17
N PRO A 117 -2.93 25.80 8.50
CA PRO A 117 -2.98 24.50 9.14
C PRO A 117 -4.15 23.64 8.64
N LEU A 118 -3.86 22.39 8.29
CA LEU A 118 -4.88 21.41 7.96
C LEU A 118 -5.33 20.72 9.25
N VAL A 119 -6.55 21.03 9.67
CA VAL A 119 -7.14 20.46 10.89
C VAL A 119 -7.88 19.15 10.59
N ASP A 120 -8.20 18.84 9.34
CA ASP A 120 -8.78 17.57 8.88
C ASP A 120 -8.39 17.29 7.40
N GLY A 121 -8.04 16.05 7.07
CA GLY A 121 -7.96 15.57 5.68
C GLY A 121 -6.55 15.20 5.15
N HIS A 122 -6.56 14.28 4.19
CA HIS A 122 -5.47 13.65 3.43
C HIS A 122 -4.70 12.47 4.05
N TYR A 123 -4.21 12.57 5.28
CA TYR A 123 -3.59 11.44 6.00
C TYR A 123 -4.29 11.26 7.36
N PRO A 124 -4.33 10.04 7.95
CA PRO A 124 -4.73 9.90 9.34
C PRO A 124 -3.93 10.89 10.18
N LYS A 125 -4.59 11.68 11.05
CA LYS A 125 -3.96 12.74 11.87
C LYS A 125 -2.70 12.28 12.63
N ASP A 126 -2.59 10.97 12.82
CA ASP A 126 -1.57 10.32 13.60
C ASP A 126 -0.59 9.46 12.76
N PHE A 127 -0.62 9.56 11.42
CA PHE A 127 0.21 8.71 10.55
C PHE A 127 1.71 8.83 10.85
N PHE A 128 2.16 10.06 11.11
CA PHE A 128 3.52 10.36 11.55
C PHE A 128 3.64 10.62 13.06
N LEU A 129 2.57 10.49 13.85
CA LEU A 129 2.69 10.54 15.30
C LEU A 129 3.29 9.21 15.79
N ILE A 130 4.56 9.30 16.18
CA ILE A 130 5.36 8.14 16.53
C ILE A 130 5.49 8.11 18.05
N PRO A 131 5.15 7.00 18.74
CA PRO A 131 5.57 6.84 20.13
C PRO A 131 7.09 6.75 20.19
N PRO A 132 7.74 7.03 21.33
CA PRO A 132 9.17 6.77 21.47
C PRO A 132 9.41 5.26 21.26
N LEU A 133 10.12 4.92 20.17
CA LEU A 133 10.46 3.55 19.79
C LEU A 133 11.98 3.35 19.92
N SER A 134 12.37 2.20 20.43
CA SER A 134 13.75 1.73 20.35
C SER A 134 14.16 1.49 18.89
N ARG A 135 15.47 1.40 18.66
CA ARG A 135 16.05 1.09 17.34
C ARG A 135 15.50 -0.23 16.78
N ALA A 136 15.35 -1.24 17.62
CA ALA A 136 14.81 -2.53 17.25
C ALA A 136 13.33 -2.45 16.87
N GLU A 137 12.52 -1.69 17.63
CA GLU A 137 11.11 -1.47 17.32
C GLU A 137 10.91 -0.66 16.02
N ILE A 138 11.78 0.30 15.73
CA ILE A 138 11.78 1.03 14.44
C ILE A 138 12.06 0.07 13.29
N LEU A 139 13.11 -0.76 13.39
CA LEU A 139 13.44 -1.75 12.36
C LEU A 139 12.30 -2.76 12.17
N TYR A 140 11.70 -3.22 13.26
CA TYR A 140 10.54 -4.10 13.24
C TYR A 140 9.35 -3.47 12.49
N ARG A 141 9.03 -2.21 12.82
CA ARG A 141 7.94 -1.46 12.18
C ARG A 141 8.22 -1.18 10.71
N PHE A 142 9.46 -0.92 10.33
CA PHE A 142 9.86 -0.80 8.91
C PHE A 142 9.54 -2.07 8.12
N PHE A 143 9.78 -3.26 8.68
CA PHE A 143 9.44 -4.51 8.01
C PHE A 143 7.92 -4.69 7.86
N GLN A 144 7.16 -4.36 8.91
CA GLN A 144 5.71 -4.58 8.94
C GLN A 144 4.92 -3.60 8.08
N THR A 145 5.17 -2.30 8.26
CA THR A 145 4.32 -1.23 7.70
C THR A 145 5.02 -0.38 6.65
N GLY A 146 6.34 -0.53 6.49
CA GLY A 146 7.15 0.31 5.60
C GLY A 146 7.59 1.62 6.25
N ASN A 147 7.89 2.62 5.41
CA ASN A 147 8.35 3.92 5.88
C ASN A 147 7.27 4.65 6.67
N PHE A 148 7.62 5.10 7.86
CA PHE A 148 6.79 5.96 8.71
C PHE A 148 7.58 7.18 9.21
N ILE A 149 8.77 7.44 8.68
CA ILE A 149 9.59 8.61 9.04
C ILE A 149 9.54 9.60 7.88
N HIS A 150 9.13 10.83 8.17
CA HIS A 150 9.11 11.87 7.16
C HIS A 150 10.54 12.37 6.89
N PRO A 151 11.08 12.24 5.66
CA PRO A 151 12.50 12.48 5.38
C PRO A 151 12.95 13.91 5.67
N VAL A 152 12.07 14.91 5.48
CA VAL A 152 12.39 16.32 5.75
C VAL A 152 12.63 16.61 7.23
N THR A 153 12.33 15.69 8.14
CA THR A 153 12.62 15.86 9.57
C THR A 153 14.00 15.33 9.95
N MET A 154 14.67 14.62 9.04
CA MET A 154 15.96 14.00 9.34
C MET A 154 17.04 15.05 9.64
N PHE A 155 17.79 14.78 10.70
CA PHE A 155 18.94 15.56 11.14
C PHE A 155 20.04 14.61 11.63
N ALA A 156 21.24 14.71 11.07
CA ALA A 156 22.38 13.91 11.51
C ALA A 156 23.70 14.60 11.20
N GLU A 157 24.81 14.08 11.74
CA GLU A 157 26.14 14.46 11.28
C GLU A 157 26.35 14.07 9.81
N ARG A 158 27.00 14.93 9.01
CA ARG A 158 27.30 14.66 7.60
C ARG A 158 28.05 13.34 7.39
N ARG A 159 28.91 12.94 8.33
CA ARG A 159 29.65 11.66 8.28
C ARG A 159 28.71 10.44 8.26
N VAL A 160 27.56 10.51 8.94
CA VAL A 160 26.58 9.43 9.01
C VAL A 160 26.03 9.09 7.62
N PHE A 161 25.70 10.10 6.82
CA PHE A 161 25.29 9.91 5.42
C PHE A 161 26.43 9.36 4.54
N ARG A 162 27.68 9.81 4.77
CA ARG A 162 28.85 9.32 4.01
C ARG A 162 29.19 7.87 4.31
N GLU A 163 28.98 7.41 5.54
CA GLU A 163 29.27 6.04 5.97
C GLU A 163 28.33 5.00 5.34
N VAL A 164 27.06 5.35 5.10
CA VAL A 164 26.11 4.47 4.41
C VAL A 164 26.15 4.60 2.88
N GLY A 165 26.69 5.71 2.35
CA GLY A 165 26.72 5.99 0.92
C GLY A 165 25.49 6.75 0.41
N PRO A 166 25.47 7.09 -0.90
CA PRO A 166 24.42 7.92 -1.50
C PRO A 166 23.04 7.26 -1.45
N TYR A 167 21.98 8.04 -1.71
CA TYR A 167 20.66 7.51 -2.06
C TYR A 167 20.77 6.63 -3.31
N GLU A 168 20.02 5.52 -3.34
CA GLU A 168 19.92 4.64 -4.51
C GLU A 168 19.26 5.41 -5.68
N PRO A 169 20.01 5.69 -6.77
CA PRO A 169 19.51 6.53 -7.87
C PRO A 169 18.38 5.89 -8.69
N LEU A 170 18.17 4.57 -8.57
CA LEU A 170 17.12 3.85 -9.29
C LEU A 170 15.78 3.79 -8.54
N LEU A 171 15.71 4.36 -7.33
CA LEU A 171 14.46 4.50 -6.58
C LEU A 171 13.94 5.94 -6.66
N TYR A 172 12.62 6.09 -6.77
CA TYR A 172 11.99 7.40 -6.95
C TYR A 172 10.90 7.69 -5.90
N GLN A 173 10.19 6.67 -5.42
CA GLN A 173 9.15 6.80 -4.40
C GLN A 173 9.66 6.44 -2.99
N LEU A 174 10.59 5.50 -2.89
CA LEU A 174 11.07 4.89 -1.64
C LEU A 174 12.59 5.01 -1.45
N GLN A 175 13.24 5.92 -2.15
CA GLN A 175 14.67 6.23 -2.04
C GLN A 175 15.07 6.64 -0.62
N ASP A 176 14.19 7.35 0.09
CA ASP A 176 14.38 7.74 1.48
C ASP A 176 14.26 6.54 2.43
N PHE A 177 13.29 5.66 2.18
CA PHE A 177 13.11 4.46 2.95
C PHE A 177 14.29 3.50 2.82
N GLU A 178 14.82 3.32 1.62
CA GLU A 178 16.02 2.53 1.38
C GLU A 178 17.23 3.08 2.16
N LEU A 179 17.45 4.40 2.12
CA LEU A 179 18.51 5.03 2.90
C LEU A 179 18.31 4.85 4.41
N LEU A 180 17.08 5.04 4.89
CA LEU A 180 16.72 4.84 6.31
C LEU A 180 17.03 3.41 6.78
N LEU A 181 16.84 2.40 5.93
CA LEU A 181 17.20 1.01 6.24
C LEU A 181 18.71 0.80 6.35
N ARG A 182 19.52 1.45 5.53
CA ARG A 182 20.98 1.41 5.69
C ARG A 182 21.42 2.14 6.96
N LEU A 183 20.81 3.29 7.25
CA LEU A 183 21.10 4.09 8.44
C LEU A 183 20.74 3.35 9.74
N ILE A 184 19.55 2.77 9.85
CA ILE A 184 19.08 2.09 11.08
C ILE A 184 19.95 0.87 11.40
N LYS A 185 20.60 0.25 10.41
CA LYS A 185 21.53 -0.88 10.60
C LYS A 185 22.90 -0.46 11.13
N ARG A 186 23.30 0.81 10.99
CA ARG A 186 24.63 1.30 11.38
C ARG A 186 24.63 2.32 12.51
N HIS A 187 23.55 3.06 12.71
CA HIS A 187 23.50 4.18 13.64
C HIS A 187 22.32 4.11 14.61
N PRO A 188 22.45 4.71 15.81
CA PRO A 188 21.32 4.98 16.69
C PRO A 188 20.30 5.89 16.01
N PHE A 189 19.03 5.70 16.35
CA PHE A 189 17.93 6.56 15.91
C PHE A 189 17.36 7.29 17.12
N VAL A 190 17.07 8.57 16.93
CA VAL A 190 16.60 9.47 17.98
C VAL A 190 15.29 10.08 17.53
N PHE A 191 14.22 9.77 18.25
CA PHE A 191 12.94 10.42 18.02
C PHE A 191 12.82 11.67 18.89
N MET A 192 12.48 12.79 18.24
CA MET A 192 12.15 14.05 18.89
C MET A 192 10.65 14.34 18.70
N PRO A 193 9.82 14.31 19.76
CA PRO A 193 8.36 14.42 19.64
C PRO A 193 7.88 15.81 19.20
N GLU A 194 8.72 16.83 19.34
CA GLU A 194 8.44 18.18 18.89
C GLU A 194 8.25 18.25 17.37
N ARG A 195 7.43 19.19 16.92
CA ARG A 195 7.19 19.41 15.49
C ARG A 195 8.21 20.38 14.94
N THR A 196 8.84 20.02 13.83
CA THR A 196 9.96 20.81 13.28
C THR A 196 9.69 21.40 11.91
N VAL A 197 8.73 20.85 11.19
CA VAL A 197 8.40 21.25 9.82
C VAL A 197 6.89 21.25 9.64
N SER A 198 6.39 22.23 8.92
CA SER A 198 5.04 22.22 8.37
C SER A 198 5.10 21.65 6.95
N TRP A 199 4.63 20.42 6.79
CA TRP A 199 4.56 19.69 5.54
C TRP A 199 3.37 20.16 4.70
N ARG A 200 3.62 20.54 3.45
CA ARG A 200 2.60 21.09 2.56
C ARG A 200 1.89 20.00 1.76
N ILE A 201 0.58 19.93 1.92
CA ILE A 201 -0.29 19.09 1.11
C ILE A 201 -0.74 19.87 -0.12
N ARG A 202 -0.36 19.36 -1.30
CA ARG A 202 -0.63 19.98 -2.59
C ARG A 202 -1.93 19.46 -3.19
N ALA A 203 -2.69 20.34 -3.81
CA ALA A 203 -3.95 20.01 -4.45
C ALA A 203 -3.74 19.02 -5.61
N ALA A 204 -4.81 18.29 -5.96
CA ALA A 204 -4.85 17.35 -7.07
C ALA A 204 -3.72 16.29 -7.06
N GLY A 205 -3.19 15.95 -5.88
CA GLY A 205 -2.12 14.95 -5.74
C GLY A 205 -0.76 15.44 -6.25
N GLY A 206 -0.48 16.74 -6.11
CA GLY A 206 0.80 17.34 -6.49
C GLY A 206 2.01 16.89 -5.68
N ASN A 207 1.82 16.28 -4.49
CA ASN A 207 2.93 15.70 -3.73
C ASN A 207 3.51 14.47 -4.45
N LEU A 208 4.81 14.24 -4.25
CA LEU A 208 5.50 13.04 -4.71
C LEU A 208 4.81 11.76 -4.18
N SER A 209 4.45 11.78 -2.89
CA SER A 209 3.78 10.70 -2.15
C SER A 209 2.27 10.60 -2.38
N ALA A 210 1.67 11.52 -3.16
CA ALA A 210 0.25 11.47 -3.42
C ALA A 210 -0.14 10.21 -4.21
N PHE A 211 -1.33 9.68 -3.91
CA PHE A 211 -1.85 8.49 -4.57
C PHE A 211 -2.06 8.71 -6.08
N SER A 212 -1.51 7.80 -6.88
CA SER A 212 -1.97 7.53 -8.23
C SER A 212 -1.71 6.06 -8.56
N PRO A 213 -2.48 5.43 -9.47
CA PRO A 213 -2.25 4.02 -9.81
C PRO A 213 -0.82 3.74 -10.26
N PHE A 214 -0.25 4.63 -11.08
CA PHE A 214 1.14 4.51 -11.55
C PHE A 214 2.16 4.63 -10.40
N LYS A 215 1.98 5.59 -9.50
CA LYS A 215 2.84 5.80 -8.33
C LYS A 215 2.75 4.62 -7.35
N GLN A 216 1.56 4.04 -7.18
CA GLN A 216 1.34 2.87 -6.34
C GLN A 216 2.05 1.64 -6.89
N VAL A 217 1.89 1.34 -8.19
CA VAL A 217 2.58 0.22 -8.86
C VAL A 217 4.10 0.39 -8.77
N ARG A 218 4.62 1.60 -9.03
CA ARG A 218 6.04 1.90 -8.85
C ARG A 218 6.49 1.65 -7.40
N GLY A 219 5.73 2.17 -6.43
CA GLY A 219 6.02 2.01 -5.01
C GLY A 219 6.10 0.54 -4.59
N GLU A 220 5.18 -0.31 -5.03
CA GLU A 220 5.22 -1.74 -4.72
C GLU A 220 6.43 -2.45 -5.36
N ASN A 221 6.79 -2.09 -6.60
CA ASN A 221 8.00 -2.63 -7.25
C ASN A 221 9.28 -2.20 -6.52
N GLU A 222 9.39 -0.91 -6.14
CA GLU A 222 10.51 -0.40 -5.35
C GLU A 222 10.58 -1.07 -3.98
N TYR A 223 9.43 -1.29 -3.33
CA TYR A 223 9.34 -1.97 -2.04
C TYR A 223 9.82 -3.42 -2.14
N TYR A 224 9.49 -4.13 -3.22
CA TYR A 224 10.04 -5.46 -3.48
C TYR A 224 11.57 -5.46 -3.56
N LEU A 225 12.16 -4.50 -4.30
CA LEU A 225 13.62 -4.37 -4.40
C LEU A 225 14.27 -4.11 -3.03
N ILE A 226 13.62 -3.29 -2.20
CA ILE A 226 14.06 -3.01 -0.83
C ILE A 226 13.95 -4.26 0.05
N LEU A 227 12.83 -4.97 0.00
CA LEU A 227 12.59 -6.16 0.82
C LEU A 227 13.61 -7.26 0.57
N ARG A 228 14.05 -7.44 -0.69
CA ARG A 228 15.09 -8.42 -1.03
C ARG A 228 16.37 -8.22 -0.22
N ARG A 229 16.72 -6.96 0.07
CA ARG A 229 17.91 -6.55 0.83
C ARG A 229 17.62 -6.14 2.27
N PHE A 230 16.38 -6.32 2.75
CA PHE A 230 15.95 -5.78 4.04
C PHE A 230 16.78 -6.32 5.19
N PHE A 231 17.07 -7.63 5.21
CA PHE A 231 17.82 -8.25 6.29
C PHE A 231 19.34 -8.25 6.08
N ASP A 232 19.81 -7.94 4.87
CA ASP A 232 21.23 -7.95 4.53
C ASP A 232 22.01 -6.97 5.41
N ASP A 233 23.20 -7.36 5.86
CA ASP A 233 24.06 -6.56 6.75
C ASP A 233 23.41 -6.10 8.07
N THR A 234 22.28 -6.68 8.47
CA THR A 234 21.66 -6.37 9.77
C THR A 234 22.51 -6.97 10.88
N PRO A 235 22.99 -6.18 11.87
CA PRO A 235 23.75 -6.72 12.99
C PRO A 235 22.97 -7.82 13.71
N PRO A 236 23.57 -8.99 14.01
CA PRO A 236 22.86 -10.12 14.63
C PRO A 236 22.12 -9.75 15.92
N ASP A 237 22.70 -8.88 16.75
CA ASP A 237 22.08 -8.44 18.00
C ASP A 237 20.81 -7.62 17.73
N LEU A 238 20.87 -6.67 16.79
CA LEU A 238 19.73 -5.86 16.38
C LEU A 238 18.63 -6.70 15.73
N LEU A 239 19.01 -7.65 14.87
CA LEU A 239 18.06 -8.58 14.22
C LEU A 239 17.29 -9.38 15.27
N ARG A 240 17.97 -9.92 16.27
CA ARG A 240 17.35 -10.70 17.34
C ARG A 240 16.53 -9.85 18.30
N GLU A 241 16.98 -8.63 18.61
CA GLU A 241 16.21 -7.69 19.43
C GLU A 241 14.89 -7.31 18.73
N ALA A 242 14.95 -7.02 17.43
CA ALA A 242 13.78 -6.61 16.65
C ALA A 242 12.82 -7.77 16.36
N PHE A 243 13.33 -8.94 15.98
CA PHE A 243 12.52 -10.03 15.42
C PHE A 243 12.60 -11.35 16.18
N GLY A 244 13.40 -11.48 17.24
CA GLY A 244 13.62 -12.75 17.93
C GLY A 244 12.35 -13.38 18.52
N LYS A 245 11.37 -12.57 18.91
CA LYS A 245 10.04 -13.04 19.34
C LYS A 245 9.25 -13.74 18.24
N ASP A 246 9.63 -13.49 16.99
CA ASP A 246 8.94 -13.90 15.77
C ASP A 246 9.69 -14.99 14.99
N PHE A 247 10.84 -15.41 15.50
CA PHE A 247 11.63 -16.52 14.99
C PHE A 247 10.91 -17.85 15.19
N VAL A 248 11.10 -18.77 14.25
CA VAL A 248 10.67 -20.17 14.37
C VAL A 248 11.48 -20.86 15.46
N ARG A 249 12.78 -20.52 15.58
CA ARG A 249 13.66 -20.96 16.67
C ARG A 249 14.23 -19.74 17.42
N PRO A 250 13.63 -19.37 18.58
CA PRO A 250 14.03 -18.17 19.34
C PRO A 250 15.50 -18.14 19.81
N ASP A 251 16.15 -19.31 19.85
CA ASP A 251 17.54 -19.50 20.26
C ASP A 251 18.55 -19.39 19.12
N SER A 252 18.12 -19.13 17.88
CA SER A 252 18.99 -18.98 16.70
C SER A 252 20.03 -17.86 16.88
N ARG A 253 21.31 -18.20 16.68
CA ARG A 253 22.47 -17.31 16.85
C ARG A 253 23.44 -17.30 15.66
N THR A 254 23.63 -18.43 14.97
CA THR A 254 24.65 -18.48 13.91
C THR A 254 24.19 -17.73 12.65
N PRO A 255 25.11 -17.30 11.78
CA PRO A 255 24.73 -16.66 10.50
C PRO A 255 23.75 -17.51 9.68
N GLU A 256 23.94 -18.83 9.63
CA GLU A 256 23.09 -19.77 8.90
C GLU A 256 21.70 -19.91 9.51
N GLU A 257 21.63 -19.96 10.85
CA GLU A 257 20.35 -20.00 11.57
C GLU A 257 19.58 -18.70 11.35
N LEU A 258 20.24 -17.54 11.49
CA LEU A 258 19.62 -16.24 11.26
C LEU A 258 19.19 -16.07 9.81
N ALA A 259 19.94 -16.60 8.83
CA ALA A 259 19.51 -16.63 7.44
C ALA A 259 18.19 -17.41 7.27
N CYS A 260 18.06 -18.58 7.91
CA CYS A 260 16.81 -19.35 7.94
C CYS A 260 15.67 -18.56 8.59
N GLU A 261 15.91 -17.93 9.75
CA GLU A 261 14.89 -17.13 10.44
C GLU A 261 14.38 -15.97 9.57
N THR A 262 15.27 -15.26 8.89
CA THR A 262 14.86 -14.14 8.01
C THR A 262 14.02 -14.61 6.83
N ALA A 263 14.28 -15.81 6.30
CA ALA A 263 13.45 -16.41 5.26
C ALA A 263 12.04 -16.74 5.79
N PHE A 264 11.92 -17.31 6.99
CA PHE A 264 10.63 -17.59 7.62
C PHE A 264 9.87 -16.32 8.04
N LEU A 265 10.56 -15.27 8.51
CA LEU A 265 9.95 -13.96 8.78
C LEU A 265 9.25 -13.40 7.55
N CYS A 266 9.87 -13.55 6.38
CA CYS A 266 9.29 -13.19 5.09
C CYS A 266 8.09 -14.05 4.66
N LEU A 267 7.85 -15.21 5.27
CA LEU A 267 6.71 -16.08 4.94
C LEU A 267 5.50 -15.92 5.86
N ARG A 268 5.65 -15.19 6.97
CA ARG A 268 4.59 -15.02 7.97
C ARG A 268 3.32 -14.41 7.40
N HIS A 269 2.17 -14.76 7.98
CA HIS A 269 0.91 -14.10 7.68
C HIS A 269 0.87 -12.67 8.25
N GLY A 270 0.09 -11.79 7.61
CA GLY A 270 -0.11 -10.40 8.06
C GLY A 270 0.96 -9.39 7.61
N ILE A 271 2.00 -9.84 6.90
CA ILE A 271 2.95 -8.97 6.20
C ILE A 271 2.52 -8.77 4.73
N ARG A 272 3.14 -7.80 4.05
CA ARG A 272 2.85 -7.51 2.63
C ARG A 272 3.07 -8.76 1.74
N PRO A 273 2.17 -9.04 0.78
CA PRO A 273 2.28 -10.22 -0.09
C PRO A 273 3.65 -10.39 -0.77
N LEU A 274 4.25 -9.30 -1.25
CA LEU A 274 5.55 -9.31 -1.92
C LEU A 274 6.71 -9.80 -1.03
N ALA A 275 6.61 -9.66 0.30
CA ALA A 275 7.60 -10.23 1.22
C ALA A 275 7.64 -11.75 1.16
N ARG A 276 6.49 -12.41 0.90
CA ARG A 276 6.41 -13.87 0.78
C ARG A 276 7.20 -14.38 -0.43
N LEU A 277 7.25 -13.61 -1.51
CA LEU A 277 8.10 -13.94 -2.66
C LEU A 277 9.59 -13.86 -2.30
N VAL A 278 10.00 -12.86 -1.51
CA VAL A 278 11.37 -12.77 -0.98
C VAL A 278 11.70 -13.95 -0.06
N GLY A 279 10.75 -14.40 0.77
CA GLY A 279 10.91 -15.60 1.60
C GLY A 279 11.13 -16.85 0.77
N VAL A 280 10.42 -16.99 -0.35
CA VAL A 280 10.62 -18.07 -1.34
C VAL A 280 12.02 -18.00 -1.95
N GLU A 281 12.46 -16.83 -2.45
CA GLU A 281 13.81 -16.66 -3.00
C GLU A 281 14.89 -17.06 -1.98
N ARG A 282 14.76 -16.60 -0.73
CA ARG A 282 15.72 -16.92 0.34
C ARG A 282 15.75 -18.41 0.68
N LEU A 283 14.60 -19.06 0.84
CA LEU A 283 14.55 -20.51 1.10
C LEU A 283 15.09 -21.32 -0.08
N TYR A 284 14.87 -20.87 -1.31
CA TYR A 284 15.42 -21.52 -2.49
C TYR A 284 16.95 -21.54 -2.44
N ASP A 285 17.58 -20.41 -2.14
CA ASP A 285 19.04 -20.32 -2.04
C ASP A 285 19.58 -21.17 -0.86
N LEU A 286 18.91 -21.12 0.30
CA LEU A 286 19.28 -21.93 1.48
C LEU A 286 19.14 -23.44 1.25
N LEU A 287 18.13 -23.88 0.50
CA LEU A 287 17.96 -25.31 0.20
C LEU A 287 18.95 -25.83 -0.86
N ARG A 288 19.60 -24.94 -1.62
CA ARG A 288 20.61 -25.31 -2.61
C ARG A 288 22.01 -25.41 -2.03
N ASP A 289 22.26 -24.77 -0.91
CA ASP A 289 23.50 -24.90 -0.16
C ASP A 289 23.42 -26.11 0.80
N PRO A 290 24.32 -27.11 0.70
CA PRO A 290 24.22 -28.34 1.49
C PRO A 290 24.23 -28.12 3.00
N GLN A 291 24.96 -27.11 3.50
CA GLN A 291 25.08 -26.83 4.93
C GLN A 291 23.77 -26.27 5.49
N THR A 292 23.18 -25.28 4.83
CA THR A 292 21.92 -24.67 5.25
C THR A 292 20.72 -25.57 4.95
N ALA A 293 20.75 -26.41 3.91
CA ALA A 293 19.74 -27.43 3.65
C ALA A 293 19.67 -28.48 4.77
N ASP A 294 20.82 -28.97 5.24
CA ASP A 294 20.88 -29.90 6.37
C ASP A 294 20.43 -29.24 7.69
N LEU A 295 20.77 -27.96 7.89
CA LEU A 295 20.26 -27.18 9.03
C LEU A 295 18.73 -27.04 9.00
N LEU A 296 18.14 -26.68 7.85
CA LEU A 296 16.69 -26.60 7.65
C LEU A 296 15.99 -27.93 7.93
N ALA A 297 16.55 -29.04 7.44
CA ALA A 297 16.00 -30.37 7.68
C ALA A 297 16.05 -30.75 9.16
N ARG A 298 17.21 -30.60 9.82
CA ARG A 298 17.42 -31.05 11.20
C ARG A 298 16.79 -30.14 12.24
N LYS A 299 16.92 -28.81 12.09
CA LYS A 299 16.47 -27.83 13.09
C LYS A 299 15.07 -27.30 12.81
N TYR A 300 14.63 -27.23 11.55
CA TYR A 300 13.33 -26.65 11.19
C TYR A 300 12.31 -27.67 10.68
N SER A 301 12.71 -28.93 10.51
CA SER A 301 11.88 -29.96 9.86
C SER A 301 11.37 -29.50 8.49
N PHE A 302 12.18 -28.71 7.79
CA PHE A 302 11.83 -28.07 6.53
C PHE A 302 12.79 -28.56 5.44
N GLY A 303 12.25 -29.19 4.40
CA GLY A 303 13.04 -29.72 3.28
C GLY A 303 12.38 -29.41 1.94
N THR A 304 12.91 -29.98 0.85
CA THR A 304 12.45 -29.70 -0.52
C THR A 304 10.95 -29.92 -0.72
N THR A 305 10.37 -30.98 -0.13
CA THR A 305 8.92 -31.24 -0.22
C THR A 305 8.10 -30.13 0.42
N ALA A 306 8.45 -29.70 1.65
CA ALA A 306 7.79 -28.60 2.33
C ALA A 306 7.92 -27.28 1.56
N TYR A 307 9.08 -27.03 0.93
CA TYR A 307 9.27 -25.89 0.05
C TYR A 307 8.37 -25.92 -1.18
N VAL A 308 8.26 -27.06 -1.87
CA VAL A 308 7.36 -27.22 -3.03
C VAL A 308 5.90 -27.01 -2.63
N GLU A 309 5.48 -27.50 -1.46
CA GLU A 309 4.15 -27.21 -0.91
C GLU A 309 3.95 -25.72 -0.64
N GLN A 310 4.94 -25.03 -0.04
CA GLN A 310 4.87 -23.58 0.20
C GLN A 310 4.68 -22.77 -1.09
N LEU A 311 5.29 -23.18 -2.21
CA LEU A 311 5.09 -22.51 -3.51
C LEU A 311 3.61 -22.49 -3.93
N GLY A 312 2.85 -23.54 -3.62
CA GLY A 312 1.41 -23.61 -3.91
C GLY A 312 0.54 -22.73 -2.99
N LEU A 313 1.07 -22.30 -1.83
CA LEU A 313 0.35 -21.50 -0.82
C LEU A 313 0.58 -19.99 -0.94
N ILE A 314 1.49 -19.56 -1.83
CA ILE A 314 1.93 -18.18 -1.96
C ILE A 314 1.37 -17.57 -3.26
N ASP A 315 0.18 -16.98 -3.15
CA ASP A 315 -0.52 -16.36 -4.27
C ASP A 315 -0.32 -14.83 -4.30
N VAL A 316 0.89 -14.39 -4.62
CA VAL A 316 1.24 -12.94 -4.66
C VAL A 316 0.54 -12.22 -5.82
N MET A 317 0.27 -12.94 -6.91
CA MET A 317 -0.36 -12.40 -8.11
C MET A 317 -1.90 -12.44 -8.06
N GLY A 318 -2.48 -13.00 -7.00
CA GLY A 318 -3.93 -13.18 -6.86
C GLY A 318 -4.53 -14.11 -7.92
N LEU A 319 -3.79 -15.11 -8.39
CA LEU A 319 -4.22 -16.10 -9.40
C LEU A 319 -5.45 -16.87 -8.93
N THR A 320 -5.59 -17.11 -7.63
CA THR A 320 -6.73 -17.80 -7.03
C THR A 320 -7.92 -16.87 -6.78
N ALA A 321 -7.79 -15.55 -6.96
CA ALA A 321 -8.90 -14.62 -6.74
C ALA A 321 -10.09 -14.94 -7.67
N ALA A 322 -9.82 -15.42 -8.88
CA ALA A 322 -10.84 -15.87 -9.82
C ALA A 322 -11.37 -17.30 -9.54
N HIS A 323 -10.79 -17.99 -8.55
CA HIS A 323 -11.11 -19.36 -8.11
C HIS A 323 -11.69 -19.37 -6.68
N ARG A 324 -12.09 -18.20 -6.18
CA ARG A 324 -12.71 -18.03 -4.88
C ARG A 324 -14.19 -17.75 -5.02
N SER A 325 -14.95 -18.42 -4.17
CA SER A 325 -16.37 -18.22 -3.99
C SER A 325 -16.58 -17.61 -2.61
N TYR A 326 -17.40 -16.58 -2.52
CA TYR A 326 -17.58 -15.81 -1.29
C TYR A 326 -19.01 -15.87 -0.81
N LEU A 327 -19.18 -15.93 0.51
CA LEU A 327 -20.46 -15.78 1.16
C LEU A 327 -20.44 -14.49 1.96
N LEU A 328 -21.44 -13.65 1.75
CA LEU A 328 -21.68 -12.44 2.53
C LEU A 328 -22.94 -12.65 3.34
N GLY A 329 -22.95 -12.17 4.59
CA GLY A 329 -24.10 -12.26 5.46
C GLY A 329 -24.64 -10.88 5.81
N ASP A 330 -25.96 -10.77 5.89
CA ASP A 330 -26.64 -9.60 6.43
C ASP A 330 -26.92 -9.81 7.92
N ALA A 331 -26.30 -9.00 8.79
CA ALA A 331 -26.51 -9.00 10.24
C ALA A 331 -27.41 -7.85 10.72
N GLY A 332 -28.16 -7.19 9.82
CA GLY A 332 -29.06 -6.07 10.11
C GLY A 332 -28.72 -4.76 9.40
N ASN A 333 -27.62 -4.71 8.64
CA ASN A 333 -27.15 -3.53 7.89
C ASN A 333 -27.00 -3.82 6.38
N GLY A 334 -27.60 -4.90 5.87
CA GLY A 334 -27.38 -5.36 4.50
C GLY A 334 -26.03 -6.06 4.31
N PHE A 335 -25.58 -6.14 3.06
CA PHE A 335 -24.34 -6.83 2.66
C PHE A 335 -23.12 -5.88 2.58
N ASP A 336 -23.12 -4.80 3.39
CA ASP A 336 -22.09 -3.77 3.37
C ASP A 336 -20.79 -4.18 4.07
N GLY A 337 -20.80 -5.35 4.74
CA GLY A 337 -19.62 -5.98 5.31
C GLY A 337 -18.79 -6.78 4.29
N GLY A 338 -17.56 -7.13 4.68
CA GLY A 338 -16.74 -8.10 3.92
C GLY A 338 -17.35 -9.51 3.92
N PRO A 339 -16.79 -10.45 3.15
CA PRO A 339 -17.26 -11.83 3.14
C PRO A 339 -17.18 -12.44 4.54
N CYS A 340 -18.26 -13.11 4.95
CA CYS A 340 -18.32 -13.84 6.21
C CYS A 340 -17.68 -15.23 6.12
N ALA A 341 -17.59 -15.78 4.90
CA ALA A 341 -16.88 -17.02 4.61
C ALA A 341 -16.39 -17.03 3.15
N GLU A 342 -15.37 -17.84 2.87
CA GLU A 342 -14.85 -18.07 1.53
C GLU A 342 -14.43 -19.52 1.34
N VAL A 343 -14.45 -19.99 0.09
CA VAL A 343 -13.92 -21.29 -0.33
C VAL A 343 -13.17 -21.14 -1.65
N VAL A 344 -12.12 -21.94 -1.83
CA VAL A 344 -11.42 -22.07 -3.12
C VAL A 344 -12.02 -23.25 -3.87
N PHE A 345 -12.28 -23.09 -5.17
CA PHE A 345 -12.82 -24.13 -6.04
C PHE A 345 -11.96 -24.29 -7.29
N ASN A 346 -12.04 -25.45 -7.95
CA ASN A 346 -11.44 -25.65 -9.27
C ASN A 346 -12.49 -25.36 -10.35
N PRO A 347 -12.34 -24.32 -11.20
CA PRO A 347 -13.29 -24.03 -12.26
C PRO A 347 -13.39 -25.13 -13.32
N GLU A 348 -12.39 -26.03 -13.43
CA GLU A 348 -12.45 -27.19 -14.34
C GLU A 348 -13.36 -28.31 -13.83
N GLN A 349 -13.68 -28.31 -12.53
CA GLN A 349 -14.68 -29.20 -11.98
C GLN A 349 -16.05 -28.62 -12.24
N GLU A 350 -16.77 -29.18 -13.22
CA GLU A 350 -18.11 -28.70 -13.57
C GLU A 350 -19.12 -28.93 -12.43
N GLU A 351 -19.00 -30.05 -11.75
CA GLU A 351 -19.82 -30.42 -10.59
C GLU A 351 -19.17 -29.90 -9.30
N PHE A 352 -19.94 -29.20 -8.46
CA PHE A 352 -19.44 -28.60 -7.23
C PHE A 352 -20.26 -28.98 -6.00
N SER A 353 -19.56 -28.98 -4.86
CA SER A 353 -20.11 -29.09 -3.52
C SER A 353 -19.31 -28.17 -2.59
N LEU A 354 -19.83 -26.96 -2.35
CA LEU A 354 -19.10 -25.90 -1.65
C LEU A 354 -19.69 -25.66 -0.27
N THR A 355 -18.93 -25.96 0.79
CA THR A 355 -19.34 -25.76 2.18
C THR A 355 -18.66 -24.55 2.79
N PHE A 356 -19.45 -23.59 3.25
CA PHE A 356 -19.00 -22.37 3.90
C PHE A 356 -19.16 -22.47 5.41
N ASN A 357 -18.13 -22.11 6.17
CA ASN A 357 -18.17 -22.11 7.64
C ASN A 357 -18.62 -20.74 8.17
N LEU A 358 -19.72 -20.73 8.93
CA LEU A 358 -20.36 -19.54 9.50
C LEU A 358 -20.34 -19.51 11.04
N ALA A 359 -19.60 -20.42 11.69
CA ALA A 359 -19.60 -20.58 13.14
C ALA A 359 -19.16 -19.31 13.91
N GLY A 360 -18.43 -18.38 13.26
CA GLY A 360 -18.02 -17.09 13.83
C GLY A 360 -18.88 -15.88 13.42
N PHE A 361 -19.89 -16.04 12.55
CA PHE A 361 -20.67 -14.92 12.01
C PHE A 361 -21.92 -14.62 12.86
N PRO A 362 -22.35 -13.36 13.09
CA PRO A 362 -23.59 -13.08 13.83
C PRO A 362 -24.83 -13.73 13.19
N PRO A 363 -25.96 -13.84 13.92
CA PRO A 363 -27.21 -14.33 13.33
C PRO A 363 -27.53 -13.58 12.04
N CYS A 364 -27.61 -14.30 10.92
CA CYS A 364 -27.85 -13.69 9.62
C CYS A 364 -29.35 -13.57 9.34
N ARG A 365 -29.74 -12.54 8.58
CA ARG A 365 -31.10 -12.36 8.02
C ARG A 365 -31.21 -12.76 6.55
N ALA A 366 -30.07 -12.82 5.87
CA ALA A 366 -29.96 -13.31 4.52
C ALA A 366 -28.49 -13.60 4.23
N LEU A 367 -28.25 -14.42 3.21
CA LEU A 367 -26.92 -14.62 2.66
C LEU A 367 -26.89 -14.19 1.19
N ARG A 368 -25.75 -13.68 0.75
CA ARG A 368 -25.42 -13.46 -0.65
C ARG A 368 -24.23 -14.33 -1.00
N TRP A 369 -24.41 -15.21 -1.96
CA TRP A 369 -23.37 -16.07 -2.48
C TRP A 369 -22.80 -15.48 -3.78
N ASP A 370 -21.58 -14.95 -3.70
CA ASP A 370 -20.80 -14.54 -4.87
C ASP A 370 -20.11 -15.80 -5.43
N ALA A 371 -20.76 -16.45 -6.40
CA ALA A 371 -20.42 -17.81 -6.80
C ALA A 371 -19.01 -17.94 -7.39
N MET A 372 -18.59 -17.01 -8.24
CA MET A 372 -17.25 -16.97 -8.83
C MET A 372 -16.92 -15.57 -9.35
N ARG A 373 -15.78 -14.98 -8.98
CA ARG A 373 -15.43 -13.65 -9.50
C ARG A 373 -14.71 -13.72 -10.84
N MET A 374 -14.78 -12.61 -11.58
CA MET A 374 -14.05 -12.34 -12.83
C MET A 374 -14.46 -13.17 -14.04
N ARG A 375 -15.61 -13.86 -14.00
CA ARG A 375 -16.10 -14.64 -15.14
C ARG A 375 -17.61 -14.73 -15.20
N SER A 376 -18.12 -14.69 -16.42
CA SER A 376 -19.48 -15.08 -16.75
C SER A 376 -19.63 -16.58 -16.57
N CYS A 377 -20.83 -17.03 -16.21
CA CYS A 377 -21.12 -18.45 -16.05
C CYS A 377 -22.62 -18.73 -16.16
N SER A 378 -22.96 -20.01 -16.31
CA SER A 378 -24.24 -20.54 -15.90
C SER A 378 -24.08 -21.41 -14.65
N ILE A 379 -25.09 -21.42 -13.79
CA ILE A 379 -25.14 -22.25 -12.58
C ILE A 379 -26.48 -22.97 -12.56
N GLN A 380 -26.43 -24.30 -12.51
CA GLN A 380 -27.56 -25.15 -12.18
C GLN A 380 -27.41 -25.54 -10.71
N LEU A 381 -28.17 -24.88 -9.85
CA LEU A 381 -28.23 -25.20 -8.43
C LEU A 381 -29.16 -26.41 -8.25
N ARG A 382 -28.68 -27.44 -7.55
CA ARG A 382 -29.46 -28.65 -7.24
C ARG A 382 -29.99 -28.63 -5.82
N GLU A 383 -29.15 -28.21 -4.88
CA GLU A 383 -29.49 -28.22 -3.46
C GLU A 383 -28.69 -27.15 -2.72
N VAL A 384 -29.31 -26.54 -1.71
CA VAL A 384 -28.62 -25.73 -0.71
C VAL A 384 -29.03 -26.24 0.66
N VAL A 385 -28.07 -26.77 1.41
CA VAL A 385 -28.31 -27.27 2.77
C VAL A 385 -27.61 -26.39 3.79
N TRP A 386 -28.11 -26.41 5.02
CA TRP A 386 -27.55 -25.64 6.13
C TRP A 386 -27.54 -26.47 7.41
N GLU A 387 -26.61 -26.12 8.29
CA GLU A 387 -26.53 -26.62 9.66
C GLU A 387 -26.52 -25.41 10.61
N ASP A 388 -27.37 -25.41 11.63
CA ASP A 388 -27.33 -24.42 12.71
C ASP A 388 -26.30 -24.79 13.78
N ARG A 389 -26.00 -23.85 14.69
CA ARG A 389 -25.02 -24.09 15.77
C ARG A 389 -25.44 -25.11 16.81
N LYS A 390 -26.73 -25.47 16.84
CA LYS A 390 -27.30 -26.48 17.74
C LYS A 390 -27.35 -27.87 17.09
N GLY A 391 -26.85 -28.01 15.86
CA GLY A 391 -26.83 -29.26 15.10
C GLY A 391 -28.14 -29.56 14.36
N GLY A 392 -29.06 -28.61 14.28
CA GLY A 392 -30.22 -28.70 13.40
C GLY A 392 -29.81 -28.53 11.95
N THR A 393 -30.43 -29.28 11.04
CA THR A 393 -30.13 -29.22 9.61
C THR A 393 -31.38 -28.93 8.80
N GLY A 394 -31.23 -28.26 7.66
CA GLY A 394 -32.33 -28.06 6.72
C GLY A 394 -31.85 -27.86 5.29
N ALA A 395 -32.81 -27.76 4.37
CA ALA A 395 -32.57 -27.47 2.96
C ALA A 395 -33.40 -26.25 2.53
N ILE A 396 -32.88 -25.50 1.57
CA ILE A 396 -33.55 -24.36 0.95
C ILE A 396 -34.08 -24.82 -0.41
N ASP A 397 -35.35 -24.50 -0.69
CA ASP A 397 -35.88 -24.64 -2.04
C ASP A 397 -35.10 -23.72 -2.99
N VAL A 398 -34.40 -24.31 -3.96
CA VAL A 398 -33.60 -23.58 -4.95
C VAL A 398 -34.43 -22.58 -5.76
N ASN A 399 -35.75 -22.76 -5.84
CA ASN A 399 -36.66 -21.80 -6.48
C ASN A 399 -36.92 -20.54 -5.65
N LEU A 400 -36.48 -20.49 -4.39
CA LEU A 400 -36.50 -19.29 -3.56
C LEU A 400 -35.18 -18.50 -3.66
N VAL A 401 -34.12 -19.09 -4.20
CA VAL A 401 -32.87 -18.38 -4.50
C VAL A 401 -33.11 -17.37 -5.61
N ARG A 402 -32.57 -16.16 -5.46
CA ARG A 402 -32.79 -15.05 -6.40
C ARG A 402 -31.47 -14.55 -6.97
N PRO A 403 -31.38 -14.27 -8.28
CA PRO A 403 -30.22 -13.62 -8.83
C PRO A 403 -30.12 -12.20 -8.27
N TRP A 404 -29.00 -11.88 -7.64
CA TRP A 404 -28.63 -10.51 -7.33
C TRP A 404 -28.07 -9.82 -8.57
N THR A 405 -27.34 -10.59 -9.37
CA THR A 405 -26.88 -10.22 -10.71
C THR A 405 -27.27 -11.32 -11.69
N GLY A 406 -27.32 -11.01 -12.99
CA GLY A 406 -27.73 -11.97 -14.00
C GLY A 406 -29.25 -12.22 -13.99
N ARG A 407 -29.66 -13.39 -14.45
CA ARG A 407 -31.07 -13.79 -14.57
C ARG A 407 -31.28 -15.25 -14.18
N SER A 408 -32.50 -15.57 -13.75
CA SER A 408 -32.97 -16.94 -13.55
C SER A 408 -33.75 -17.38 -14.77
N THR A 409 -33.53 -18.60 -15.25
CA THR A 409 -34.32 -19.23 -16.33
C THR A 409 -35.39 -20.19 -15.79
N GLY A 410 -35.34 -20.48 -14.48
CA GLY A 410 -36.29 -21.34 -13.78
C GLY A 410 -35.63 -22.63 -13.28
N SER A 411 -36.28 -23.35 -12.36
CA SER A 411 -35.81 -24.67 -11.88
C SER A 411 -34.36 -24.69 -11.34
N GLY A 412 -33.94 -23.63 -10.64
CA GLY A 412 -32.59 -23.51 -10.09
C GLY A 412 -31.49 -23.16 -11.10
N GLU A 413 -31.83 -22.83 -12.34
CA GLU A 413 -30.87 -22.40 -13.37
C GLU A 413 -30.71 -20.87 -13.38
N PHE A 414 -29.45 -20.42 -13.37
CA PHE A 414 -29.05 -19.03 -13.37
C PHE A 414 -27.99 -18.76 -14.44
N VAL A 415 -28.12 -17.64 -15.14
CA VAL A 415 -27.19 -17.22 -16.19
C VAL A 415 -26.64 -15.83 -15.89
N PHE A 416 -25.32 -15.69 -15.92
CA PHE A 416 -24.61 -14.48 -15.55
C PHE A 416 -23.74 -14.00 -16.71
N GLU A 417 -24.15 -12.89 -17.32
CA GLU A 417 -23.37 -12.13 -18.30
C GLU A 417 -22.63 -10.96 -17.62
N THR A 418 -22.02 -11.23 -16.47
CA THR A 418 -21.34 -10.26 -15.61
C THR A 418 -20.10 -10.90 -15.01
N LEU A 419 -19.12 -10.09 -14.61
CA LEU A 419 -17.92 -10.54 -13.92
C LEU A 419 -18.16 -10.87 -12.44
N PHE A 420 -19.35 -10.57 -11.91
CA PHE A 420 -19.70 -10.73 -10.50
C PHE A 420 -21.05 -11.48 -10.36
N PRO A 421 -21.12 -12.77 -10.72
CA PRO A 421 -22.28 -13.62 -10.49
C PRO A 421 -22.59 -13.73 -9.00
N ALA A 422 -23.79 -13.31 -8.61
CA ALA A 422 -24.22 -13.29 -7.21
C ALA A 422 -25.66 -13.75 -7.06
N LEU A 423 -25.90 -14.60 -6.06
CA LEU A 423 -27.20 -15.17 -5.71
C LEU A 423 -27.58 -14.78 -4.28
N GLY A 424 -28.79 -14.26 -4.09
CA GLY A 424 -29.41 -14.07 -2.78
C GLY A 424 -30.04 -15.37 -2.30
N VAL A 425 -29.72 -15.75 -1.07
CA VAL A 425 -30.13 -17.00 -0.43
C VAL A 425 -30.95 -16.64 0.82
N PRO A 426 -32.28 -16.88 0.81
CA PRO A 426 -33.17 -16.46 1.87
C PRO A 426 -33.09 -17.42 3.06
N ILE A 427 -32.08 -17.23 3.90
CA ILE A 427 -31.89 -18.01 5.13
C ILE A 427 -31.59 -17.08 6.31
N GLU A 428 -32.23 -17.38 7.44
CA GLU A 428 -32.10 -16.63 8.68
C GLU A 428 -31.65 -17.54 9.82
N GLY A 429 -30.88 -16.99 10.76
CA GLY A 429 -30.57 -17.63 12.03
C GLY A 429 -29.08 -17.76 12.35
N GLU A 430 -28.79 -18.55 13.38
CA GLU A 430 -27.44 -18.84 13.87
C GLU A 430 -26.86 -20.06 13.16
N LEU A 431 -26.29 -19.82 11.98
CA LEU A 431 -25.74 -20.88 11.15
C LEU A 431 -24.33 -21.30 11.59
N ARG A 432 -24.07 -22.59 11.47
CA ARG A 432 -22.73 -23.19 11.55
C ARG A 432 -22.14 -23.33 10.15
N SER A 433 -22.92 -23.77 9.18
CA SER A 433 -22.48 -23.93 7.80
C SER A 433 -23.62 -23.83 6.80
N VAL A 434 -23.28 -23.52 5.56
CA VAL A 434 -24.17 -23.64 4.39
C VAL A 434 -23.39 -24.32 3.28
N THR A 435 -24.01 -25.30 2.62
CA THR A 435 -23.43 -26.03 1.50
C THR A 435 -24.27 -25.87 0.24
N PHE A 436 -23.61 -25.51 -0.86
CA PHE A 436 -24.22 -25.40 -2.19
C PHE A 436 -23.80 -26.59 -3.05
N HIS A 437 -24.77 -27.26 -3.66
CA HIS A 437 -24.55 -28.36 -4.59
C HIS A 437 -25.12 -28.00 -5.96
N GLY A 438 -24.35 -28.27 -7.01
CA GLY A 438 -24.81 -27.97 -8.36
C GLY A 438 -23.76 -28.22 -9.40
N ARG A 439 -24.05 -27.73 -10.60
CA ARG A 439 -23.13 -27.70 -11.74
C ARG A 439 -22.98 -26.25 -12.21
N TRP A 440 -21.80 -25.89 -12.67
CA TRP A 440 -21.59 -24.62 -13.38
C TRP A 440 -20.94 -24.84 -14.73
N THR A 441 -21.05 -23.84 -15.60
CA THR A 441 -20.30 -23.75 -16.85
C THR A 441 -19.62 -22.38 -16.91
N PRO A 442 -18.41 -22.25 -16.33
CA PRO A 442 -17.70 -20.99 -16.29
C PRO A 442 -17.03 -20.68 -17.64
N GLU A 443 -17.07 -19.42 -18.05
CA GLU A 443 -16.24 -18.96 -19.14
C GLU A 443 -14.83 -18.62 -18.67
N HIS A 444 -13.88 -18.59 -19.62
CA HIS A 444 -12.54 -18.11 -19.34
C HIS A 444 -12.57 -16.61 -18.98
N PRO A 445 -11.88 -16.13 -17.92
CA PRO A 445 -11.95 -14.74 -17.47
C PRO A 445 -11.67 -13.70 -18.56
N GLY A 446 -10.69 -13.97 -19.43
CA GLY A 446 -10.36 -13.08 -20.55
C GLY A 446 -11.48 -12.93 -21.57
N VAL A 447 -12.25 -14.00 -21.82
CA VAL A 447 -13.39 -13.98 -22.74
C VAL A 447 -14.55 -13.20 -22.12
N SER A 448 -14.84 -13.44 -20.83
CA SER A 448 -15.86 -12.70 -20.11
C SER A 448 -15.55 -11.21 -20.03
N ALA A 449 -14.29 -10.85 -19.75
CA ALA A 449 -13.83 -9.45 -19.73
C ALA A 449 -14.00 -8.79 -21.11
N GLY A 450 -13.59 -9.47 -22.19
CA GLY A 450 -13.78 -8.97 -23.56
C GLY A 450 -15.26 -8.73 -23.90
N ARG A 451 -16.15 -9.65 -23.53
CA ARG A 451 -17.59 -9.51 -23.75
C ARG A 451 -18.17 -8.32 -22.97
N VAL A 452 -17.84 -8.19 -21.69
CA VAL A 452 -18.33 -7.08 -20.86
C VAL A 452 -17.80 -5.75 -21.39
N SER A 453 -16.54 -5.66 -21.79
CA SER A 453 -15.97 -4.47 -22.43
C SER A 453 -16.72 -4.07 -23.70
N ASN A 454 -17.05 -5.02 -24.58
CA ASN A 454 -17.83 -4.74 -25.79
C ASN A 454 -19.24 -4.24 -25.45
N LYS A 455 -19.89 -4.85 -24.47
CA LYS A 455 -21.24 -4.44 -24.01
C LYS A 455 -21.23 -3.04 -23.39
N ILE A 456 -20.16 -2.66 -22.69
CA ILE A 456 -19.96 -1.30 -22.19
C ILE A 456 -19.84 -0.31 -23.35
N LEU A 457 -19.07 -0.64 -24.39
CA LEU A 457 -18.94 0.22 -25.59
C LEU A 457 -20.28 0.40 -26.30
N GLU A 458 -21.06 -0.67 -26.46
CA GLU A 458 -22.43 -0.60 -27.01
C GLU A 458 -23.34 0.31 -26.18
N TYR A 459 -23.34 0.18 -24.85
CA TYR A 459 -24.11 1.07 -23.97
C TYR A 459 -23.66 2.53 -24.07
N GLN A 460 -22.36 2.78 -24.17
CA GLN A 460 -21.84 4.14 -24.36
C GLN A 460 -22.32 4.76 -25.68
N GLN A 461 -22.40 3.98 -26.75
CA GLN A 461 -22.97 4.44 -28.03
C GLN A 461 -24.46 4.76 -27.89
N VAL A 462 -25.25 3.87 -27.28
CA VAL A 462 -26.69 4.12 -27.06
C VAL A 462 -26.93 5.36 -26.20
N ILE A 463 -26.13 5.55 -25.14
CA ILE A 463 -26.22 6.73 -24.28
C ILE A 463 -25.87 8.00 -25.07
N ALA A 464 -24.87 7.96 -25.94
CA ALA A 464 -24.50 9.10 -26.78
C ALA A 464 -25.62 9.45 -27.78
N GLU A 465 -26.24 8.45 -28.41
CA GLU A 465 -27.38 8.63 -29.32
C GLU A 465 -28.61 9.20 -28.61
N GLN A 466 -28.96 8.67 -27.43
CA GLN A 466 -30.06 9.19 -26.61
C GLN A 466 -29.78 10.62 -26.12
N GLY A 467 -28.53 10.92 -25.74
CA GLY A 467 -28.11 12.27 -25.36
C GLY A 467 -28.31 13.27 -26.50
N HIS A 468 -27.93 12.89 -27.72
CA HIS A 468 -28.15 13.71 -28.91
C HIS A 468 -29.65 13.94 -29.19
N GLN A 469 -30.48 12.89 -29.11
CA GLN A 469 -31.93 13.03 -29.27
C GLN A 469 -32.56 13.96 -28.21
N LEU A 470 -32.04 13.92 -26.98
CA LEU A 470 -32.52 14.79 -25.89
C LEU A 470 -32.15 16.26 -26.14
N GLU A 471 -30.98 16.54 -26.71
CA GLU A 471 -30.57 17.90 -27.10
C GLU A 471 -31.45 18.46 -28.22
N VAL A 472 -31.75 17.64 -29.24
CA VAL A 472 -32.67 18.02 -30.33
C VAL A 472 -34.06 18.35 -29.78
N ALA A 473 -34.63 17.48 -28.93
CA ALA A 473 -35.93 17.72 -28.32
C ALA A 473 -35.96 18.98 -27.43
N ARG A 474 -34.84 19.30 -26.75
CA ARG A 474 -34.70 20.56 -25.99
C ARG A 474 -34.70 21.78 -26.90
N ALA A 475 -33.99 21.74 -28.02
CA ALA A 475 -33.96 22.82 -28.98
C ALA A 475 -35.35 23.10 -29.59
N GLU A 476 -36.11 22.07 -29.93
CA GLU A 476 -37.49 22.18 -30.44
C GLU A 476 -38.45 22.76 -29.38
N LEU A 477 -38.31 22.35 -28.12
CA LEU A 477 -39.07 22.92 -27.00
C LEU A 477 -38.75 24.40 -26.77
N GLU A 478 -37.47 24.79 -26.86
CA GLU A 478 -37.02 26.18 -26.73
C GLU A 478 -37.60 27.06 -27.84
N GLN A 479 -37.59 26.55 -29.08
CA GLN A 479 -38.15 27.23 -30.25
C GLN A 479 -39.67 27.38 -30.13
N THR A 480 -40.37 26.34 -29.65
CA THR A 480 -41.81 26.37 -29.39
C THR A 480 -42.17 27.38 -28.29
N ARG A 481 -41.36 27.47 -27.22
CA ARG A 481 -41.52 28.48 -26.16
C ARG A 481 -41.31 29.90 -26.68
N GLN A 482 -40.35 30.12 -27.57
CA GLN A 482 -40.14 31.43 -28.20
C GLN A 482 -41.35 31.84 -29.06
N LEU A 483 -41.87 30.92 -29.87
CA LEU A 483 -43.07 31.16 -30.69
C LEU A 483 -44.31 31.45 -29.84
N LEU A 484 -44.49 30.75 -28.72
CA LEU A 484 -45.58 31.00 -27.76
C LEU A 484 -45.45 32.34 -27.04
N ARG A 485 -44.23 32.86 -26.82
CA ARG A 485 -44.02 34.20 -26.24
C ARG A 485 -44.25 35.34 -27.23
N GLN A 486 -44.24 35.06 -28.53
CA GLN A 486 -44.46 36.03 -29.61
C GLN A 486 -45.94 36.17 -29.99
N LYS A 487 -46.80 35.23 -29.57
CA LYS A 487 -48.26 35.30 -29.67
C LYS A 487 -48.83 35.84 -28.37
#